data_AF-A0A519SWX7-F1
#
_entry.id   AF-A0A519SWX7-F1
#
_cell.length_a   1.000
_cell.length_b   1.000
_cell.length_c   1.000
_cell.angle_alpha   90.00
_cell.angle_beta   90.00
_cell.angle_gamma   90.00
#
_symmetry.space_group_name_H-M   'P 1'
#
loop_
_entity.id
_entity.type
_entity.pdbx_description
1 polymer ?
#
loop_
_entity_poly.entity_id
_entity_poly.type
_entity_poly.pdbx_seq_one_letter_code
_entity_poly.pdbx_strand_id
1 'polypeptide(L)'
;MSLFRKFKKSTGVAHVEPVNHFFTEHNHNGFISKPELLDYTNEMTETEFNHTEEMFEFSSQKFKISNKIASKTDPKTQSEIIWVTFELANGTRKLRIPYHPGILRFLKEYQITGISFNADFELLLAEAGANFGATDL
;
A
#
# COMPACT_ATOMS: atom_id res chain seq x y z
N MET A 1 5.56 -1.57 -18.73
CA MET A 1 4.11 -1.74 -18.41
C MET A 1 3.89 -1.27 -16.97
N SER A 2 2.75 -0.65 -16.62
CA SER A 2 2.48 -0.24 -15.22
C SER A 2 2.29 -1.44 -14.30
N LEU A 3 2.62 -1.28 -13.01
CA LEU A 3 2.49 -2.33 -12.00
C LEU A 3 1.04 -2.81 -11.87
N PHE A 4 0.06 -1.90 -11.97
CA PHE A 4 -1.36 -2.25 -12.01
C PHE A 4 -1.70 -3.26 -13.12
N ARG A 5 -1.16 -3.06 -14.34
CA ARG A 5 -1.38 -4.00 -15.46
C ARG A 5 -0.68 -5.33 -15.25
N LYS A 6 0.50 -5.35 -14.61
CA LYS A 6 1.17 -6.60 -14.22
C LYS A 6 0.35 -7.33 -13.15
N PHE A 7 -0.14 -6.62 -12.13
CA PHE A 7 -0.95 -7.17 -11.04
C PHE A 7 -2.23 -7.82 -11.56
N LYS A 8 -3.01 -7.11 -12.40
CA LYS A 8 -4.25 -7.66 -12.98
C LYS A 8 -4.02 -8.87 -13.91
N LYS A 9 -2.80 -9.06 -14.41
CA LYS A 9 -2.39 -10.22 -15.22
C LYS A 9 -1.68 -11.31 -14.41
N SER A 10 -1.41 -11.09 -13.13
CA SER A 10 -0.65 -12.01 -12.29
C SER A 10 -1.38 -13.34 -12.13
N THR A 11 -0.64 -14.46 -12.18
CA THR A 11 -1.20 -15.81 -12.06
C THR A 11 -0.30 -16.70 -11.19
N GLY A 12 -0.81 -17.15 -10.06
CA GLY A 12 -0.10 -18.06 -9.14
C GLY A 12 0.70 -17.34 -8.04
N VAL A 13 1.44 -18.12 -7.26
CA VAL A 13 2.16 -17.69 -6.04
C VAL A 13 3.65 -17.47 -6.35
N ALA A 14 4.17 -16.28 -6.10
CA ALA A 14 5.61 -16.01 -6.19
C ALA A 14 6.34 -16.46 -4.92
N HIS A 15 7.55 -16.98 -5.07
CA HIS A 15 8.46 -17.25 -3.94
C HIS A 15 9.30 -15.99 -3.69
N VAL A 16 9.14 -15.37 -2.53
CA VAL A 16 9.81 -14.11 -2.16
C VAL A 16 10.43 -14.25 -0.77
N GLU A 17 11.59 -13.63 -0.55
CA GLU A 17 12.15 -13.45 0.79
C GLU A 17 11.22 -12.53 1.61
N PRO A 18 10.91 -12.87 2.88
CA PRO A 18 9.76 -12.30 3.54
C PRO A 18 9.97 -10.86 4.04
N VAL A 19 9.01 -9.99 3.73
CA VAL A 19 8.77 -8.67 4.32
C VAL A 19 8.11 -8.86 5.69
N ASN A 20 8.86 -9.46 6.61
CA ASN A 20 8.38 -10.05 7.86
C ASN A 20 7.61 -9.09 8.80
N HIS A 21 7.65 -7.77 8.60
CA HIS A 21 7.09 -6.81 9.56
C HIS A 21 5.71 -6.25 9.21
N PHE A 22 5.28 -6.35 7.94
CA PHE A 22 3.97 -5.81 7.53
C PHE A 22 2.83 -6.79 7.77
N PHE A 23 3.07 -8.06 7.45
CA PHE A 23 2.06 -9.10 7.46
C PHE A 23 1.83 -9.68 8.86
N THR A 24 0.57 -9.88 9.23
CA THR A 24 0.19 -10.42 10.54
C THR A 24 0.62 -11.87 10.73
N GLU A 25 0.77 -12.62 9.64
CA GLU A 25 1.21 -14.02 9.63
C GLU A 25 2.67 -14.18 10.10
N HIS A 26 3.50 -13.15 9.87
CA HIS A 26 4.91 -13.15 10.27
C HIS A 26 5.15 -12.37 11.57
N ASN A 27 4.23 -11.48 11.92
CA ASN A 27 4.36 -10.60 13.09
C ASN A 27 2.99 -10.39 13.75
N HIS A 28 2.84 -10.73 15.03
CA HIS A 28 1.60 -10.48 15.77
C HIS A 28 1.20 -8.99 15.81
N ASN A 29 2.18 -8.09 15.65
CA ASN A 29 1.97 -6.65 15.53
C ASN A 29 1.85 -6.15 14.07
N GLY A 30 1.72 -7.05 13.09
CA GLY A 30 1.51 -6.70 11.69
C GLY A 30 0.21 -5.92 11.47
N PHE A 31 0.06 -5.39 10.27
CA PHE A 31 -1.01 -4.45 9.93
C PHE A 31 -2.16 -5.10 9.16
N ILE A 32 -1.85 -6.02 8.27
CA ILE A 32 -2.80 -6.67 7.35
C ILE A 32 -2.33 -8.10 7.08
N SER A 33 -3.24 -9.03 6.83
CA SER A 33 -2.88 -10.37 6.36
C SER A 33 -2.60 -10.38 4.85
N LYS A 34 -1.92 -11.42 4.36
CA LYS A 34 -1.64 -11.60 2.93
C LYS A 34 -2.93 -11.66 2.09
N PRO A 35 -3.97 -12.44 2.46
CA PRO A 35 -5.22 -12.46 1.69
C PRO A 35 -5.93 -11.11 1.69
N GLU A 36 -5.98 -10.42 2.84
CA GLU A 36 -6.60 -9.09 2.94
C GLU A 36 -5.91 -8.06 2.03
N LEU A 37 -4.58 -8.13 1.86
CA LEU A 37 -3.87 -7.24 0.94
C LEU A 37 -4.28 -7.48 -0.52
N LEU A 38 -4.46 -8.74 -0.93
CA LEU A 38 -4.91 -9.07 -2.29
C LEU A 38 -6.35 -8.63 -2.52
N ASP A 39 -7.25 -8.86 -1.56
CA ASP A 39 -8.64 -8.42 -1.66
C ASP A 39 -8.71 -6.89 -1.74
N TYR A 40 -7.98 -6.20 -0.84
CA TYR A 40 -7.88 -4.75 -0.82
C TYR A 40 -7.40 -4.16 -2.15
N THR A 41 -6.41 -4.79 -2.80
CA THR A 41 -5.87 -4.31 -4.09
C THR A 41 -6.72 -4.71 -5.29
N ASN A 42 -7.48 -5.80 -5.21
CA ASN A 42 -8.36 -6.24 -6.27
C ASN A 42 -9.56 -5.30 -6.49
N GLU A 43 -10.06 -4.70 -5.41
CA GLU A 43 -11.19 -3.77 -5.40
C GLU A 43 -10.83 -2.35 -5.87
N MET A 44 -9.54 -2.05 -6.05
CA MET A 44 -9.08 -0.71 -6.44
C MET A 44 -9.28 -0.39 -7.91
N THR A 45 -9.58 0.88 -8.18
CA THR A 45 -9.35 1.48 -9.49
C THR A 45 -7.85 1.65 -9.78
N GLU A 46 -7.47 1.81 -11.05
CA GLU A 46 -6.07 2.04 -11.45
C GLU A 46 -5.46 3.25 -10.72
N THR A 47 -6.22 4.32 -10.55
CA THR A 47 -5.77 5.53 -9.84
C THR A 47 -5.50 5.27 -8.35
N GLU A 48 -6.39 4.51 -7.69
CA GLU A 48 -6.23 4.15 -6.27
C GLU A 48 -5.05 3.20 -6.06
N PHE A 49 -4.81 2.30 -7.01
CA PHE A 49 -3.65 1.42 -7.00
C PHE A 49 -2.36 2.23 -7.11
N ASN A 50 -2.27 3.13 -8.10
CA ASN A 50 -1.08 3.99 -8.28
C ASN A 50 -0.84 4.88 -7.05
N HIS A 51 -1.89 5.42 -6.43
CA HIS A 51 -1.72 6.17 -5.17
C HIS A 51 -1.27 5.30 -4.00
N THR A 52 -1.68 4.03 -3.96
CA THR A 52 -1.24 3.09 -2.92
C THR A 52 0.22 2.71 -3.13
N GLU A 53 0.63 2.48 -4.39
CA GLU A 53 2.03 2.29 -4.78
C GLU A 53 2.90 3.49 -4.38
N GLU A 54 2.51 4.72 -4.79
CA GLU A 54 3.21 5.96 -4.39
C GLU A 54 3.28 6.11 -2.87
N MET A 55 2.24 5.70 -2.13
CA MET A 55 2.21 5.78 -0.66
C MET A 55 3.27 4.87 -0.04
N PHE A 56 3.41 3.63 -0.51
CA PHE A 56 4.44 2.71 -0.04
C PHE A 56 5.84 3.18 -0.45
N GLU A 57 6.00 3.67 -1.68
CA GLU A 57 7.25 4.24 -2.17
C GLU A 57 7.71 5.40 -1.27
N PHE A 58 6.84 6.38 -1.00
CA PHE A 58 7.20 7.52 -0.15
C PHE A 58 7.45 7.11 1.30
N SER A 59 6.71 6.11 1.79
CA SER A 59 6.94 5.56 3.13
C SER A 59 8.34 4.94 3.24
N SER A 60 8.78 4.22 2.20
CA SER A 60 10.11 3.60 2.11
C SER A 60 11.25 4.62 2.05
N GLN A 61 11.01 5.75 1.40
CA GLN A 61 11.94 6.88 1.32
C GLN A 61 11.89 7.80 2.55
N LYS A 62 11.09 7.46 3.57
CA LYS A 62 10.99 8.18 4.85
C LYS A 62 10.43 9.61 4.72
N PHE A 63 9.59 9.87 3.72
CA PHE A 63 8.91 11.16 3.61
C PHE A 63 7.89 11.36 4.73
N LYS A 64 7.83 12.57 5.28
CA LYS A 64 6.94 12.88 6.40
C LYS A 64 5.50 13.05 5.94
N ILE A 65 4.56 12.59 6.76
CA ILE A 65 3.14 12.88 6.57
C ILE A 65 2.78 14.18 7.29
N SER A 66 2.33 15.18 6.54
CA SER A 66 1.99 16.52 7.05
C SER A 66 0.58 16.64 7.62
N ASN A 67 -0.36 15.81 7.18
CA ASN A 67 -1.75 15.90 7.60
C ASN A 67 -2.09 14.90 8.71
N LYS A 68 -3.11 15.19 9.51
CA LYS A 68 -3.67 14.18 10.43
C LYS A 68 -4.33 13.05 9.64
N ILE A 69 -3.85 11.83 9.85
CA ILE A 69 -4.38 10.62 9.21
C ILE A 69 -5.71 10.18 9.84
N ALA A 70 -6.76 10.15 9.03
CA ALA A 70 -8.09 9.69 9.39
C ALA A 70 -8.85 9.20 8.14
N SER A 71 -9.80 8.28 8.33
CA SER A 71 -10.77 7.96 7.29
C SER A 71 -11.80 9.07 7.15
N LYS A 72 -12.31 9.24 5.93
CA LYS A 72 -13.41 10.14 5.59
C LYS A 72 -14.31 9.44 4.58
N THR A 73 -15.60 9.63 4.70
CA THR A 73 -16.54 9.18 3.66
C THR A 73 -16.47 10.13 2.48
N ASP A 74 -16.25 9.58 1.28
CA ASP A 74 -16.34 10.33 0.03
C ASP A 74 -17.82 10.62 -0.26
N PRO A 75 -18.25 11.90 -0.30
CA PRO A 75 -19.66 12.23 -0.49
C PRO A 75 -20.19 11.81 -1.87
N LYS A 76 -19.31 11.61 -2.86
CA LYS A 76 -19.72 11.21 -4.22
C LYS A 76 -19.93 9.71 -4.34
N THR A 77 -19.02 8.91 -3.79
CA THR A 77 -19.07 7.45 -3.94
C THR A 77 -19.64 6.74 -2.72
N GLN A 78 -19.87 7.47 -1.62
CA GLN A 78 -20.23 6.93 -0.29
C GLN A 78 -19.19 5.95 0.27
N SER A 79 -18.02 5.85 -0.35
CA SER A 79 -16.94 4.95 0.06
C SER A 79 -16.06 5.62 1.11
N GLU A 80 -15.56 4.85 2.07
CA GLU A 80 -14.55 5.35 2.99
C GLU A 80 -13.18 5.44 2.31
N ILE A 81 -12.50 6.56 2.51
CA ILE A 81 -11.19 6.85 1.93
C ILE A 81 -10.25 7.45 2.97
N ILE A 82 -8.96 7.30 2.72
CA ILE A 82 -7.89 7.93 3.50
C ILE A 82 -7.19 8.94 2.59
N TRP A 83 -7.06 10.17 3.08
CA TRP A 83 -6.22 11.18 2.46
C TRP A 83 -4.90 11.24 3.21
N VAL A 84 -3.80 11.01 2.51
CA VAL A 84 -2.45 11.16 3.04
C VAL A 84 -1.70 12.20 2.22
N THR A 85 -1.03 13.12 2.91
CA THR A 85 -0.22 14.19 2.29
C THR A 85 1.22 14.03 2.74
N PHE A 86 2.08 13.63 1.82
CA PHE A 86 3.52 13.55 2.04
C PHE A 86 4.20 14.90 1.77
N GLU A 87 5.16 15.26 2.62
CA GLU A 87 6.09 16.38 2.42
C GLU A 87 7.26 15.91 1.58
N LEU A 88 7.39 16.49 0.38
CA LEU A 88 8.49 16.23 -0.54
C LEU A 88 9.45 17.43 -0.53
N ALA A 89 10.66 17.26 -1.05
CA ALA A 89 11.65 18.34 -1.13
C ALA A 89 11.13 19.59 -1.89
N ASN A 90 10.26 19.38 -2.88
CA ASN A 90 9.74 20.43 -3.77
C ASN A 90 8.25 20.75 -3.54
N GLY A 91 7.65 20.31 -2.44
CA GLY A 91 6.24 20.61 -2.14
C GLY A 91 5.54 19.49 -1.37
N THR A 92 4.24 19.32 -1.62
CA THR A 92 3.45 18.26 -1.00
C THR A 92 2.77 17.40 -2.04
N ARG A 93 2.64 16.11 -1.76
CA ARG A 93 1.93 15.15 -2.61
C ARG A 93 0.78 14.55 -1.82
N LYS A 94 -0.44 14.80 -2.30
CA LYS A 94 -1.67 14.33 -1.69
C LYS A 94 -2.18 13.10 -2.43
N LEU A 95 -2.32 11.99 -1.73
CA LEU A 95 -2.77 10.71 -2.25
C LEU A 95 -4.14 10.36 -1.67
N ARG A 96 -4.99 9.80 -2.53
CA ARG A 96 -6.31 9.26 -2.17
C ARG A 96 -6.24 7.75 -2.26
N ILE A 97 -6.35 7.07 -1.12
CA ILE A 97 -6.37 5.61 -1.06
C ILE A 97 -7.70 5.13 -0.46
N PRO A 98 -8.21 3.95 -0.87
CA PRO A 98 -9.38 3.35 -0.24
C PRO A 98 -9.12 3.08 1.24
N TYR A 99 -10.17 3.10 2.04
CA TYR A 99 -10.04 2.77 3.45
C TYR A 99 -9.77 1.28 3.65
N HIS A 100 -8.78 0.98 4.49
CA HIS A 100 -8.61 -0.32 5.12
C HIS A 100 -8.10 -0.11 6.55
N PRO A 101 -8.64 -0.82 7.57
CA PRO A 101 -8.25 -0.61 8.96
C PRO A 101 -6.75 -0.83 9.20
N GLY A 102 -6.17 -1.85 8.57
CA GLY A 102 -4.73 -2.14 8.62
C GLY A 102 -3.87 -1.03 8.03
N ILE A 103 -4.28 -0.49 6.87
CA ILE A 103 -3.56 0.61 6.19
C ILE A 103 -3.67 1.90 7.00
N LEU A 104 -4.84 2.19 7.56
CA LEU A 104 -5.02 3.34 8.43
C LEU A 104 -4.11 3.25 9.67
N ARG A 105 -4.02 2.07 10.28
CA ARG A 105 -3.15 1.82 11.43
C ARG A 105 -1.68 2.00 11.05
N PHE A 106 -1.24 1.39 9.95
CA PHE A 106 0.11 1.55 9.41
C PHE A 106 0.48 3.04 9.24
N LEU A 107 -0.36 3.83 8.57
CA LEU A 107 -0.09 5.24 8.34
C LEU A 107 -0.03 6.07 9.63
N LYS A 108 -0.88 5.76 10.62
CA LYS A 108 -0.83 6.41 11.95
C LYS A 108 0.44 6.07 12.69
N GLU A 109 0.83 4.80 12.72
CA GLU A 109 2.06 4.37 13.38
C GLU A 109 3.29 4.94 12.68
N TYR A 110 3.33 4.92 11.34
CA TYR A 110 4.36 5.58 10.53
C TYR A 110 4.49 7.07 10.87
N GLN A 111 3.37 7.80 10.97
CA GLN A 111 3.38 9.23 11.32
C GLN A 111 3.92 9.50 12.73
N ILE A 112 3.61 8.65 13.71
CA ILE A 112 3.98 8.86 15.13
C ILE A 112 5.42 8.42 15.39
N THR A 113 5.78 7.23 14.92
CA THR A 113 7.02 6.54 15.30
C THR A 113 8.12 6.67 14.26
N GLY A 114 7.77 7.06 13.02
CA GLY A 114 8.72 7.11 11.91
C GLY A 114 9.28 5.73 11.55
N ILE A 115 8.49 4.66 11.72
CA ILE A 115 8.90 3.29 11.37
C ILE A 115 9.53 3.30 9.97
N SER A 116 10.75 2.76 9.87
CA SER A 116 11.44 2.56 8.59
C SER A 116 10.78 1.37 7.91
N PHE A 117 9.88 1.65 6.97
CA PHE A 117 9.23 0.61 6.18
C PHE A 117 10.01 0.36 4.89
N ASN A 118 10.95 -0.59 4.90
CA ASN A 118 11.83 -0.85 3.77
C ASN A 118 11.28 -1.95 2.86
N ALA A 119 10.06 -1.79 2.35
CA ALA A 119 9.51 -2.70 1.35
C ALA A 119 8.74 -1.94 0.29
N ASP A 120 8.95 -2.35 -0.96
CA ASP A 120 8.21 -1.86 -2.10
C ASP A 120 6.86 -2.59 -2.21
N PHE A 121 5.87 -1.93 -2.81
CA PHE A 121 4.54 -2.46 -3.00
C PHE A 121 4.53 -3.69 -3.91
N GLU A 122 5.36 -3.74 -4.96
CA GLU A 122 5.51 -4.94 -5.81
C GLU A 122 5.99 -6.15 -4.98
N LEU A 123 6.91 -5.94 -4.03
CA LEU A 123 7.42 -6.99 -3.14
C LEU A 123 6.32 -7.50 -2.19
N LEU A 124 5.54 -6.59 -1.60
CA LEU A 124 4.40 -6.95 -0.75
C LEU A 124 3.34 -7.77 -1.50
N LEU A 125 3.02 -7.36 -2.73
CA LEU A 125 2.06 -8.09 -3.56
C LEU A 125 2.59 -9.46 -3.95
N ALA A 126 3.87 -9.55 -4.34
CA ALA A 126 4.49 -10.83 -4.67
C ALA A 126 4.48 -11.77 -3.47
N GLU A 127 4.81 -11.27 -2.28
CA GLU A 127 4.77 -12.05 -1.05
C GLU A 127 3.34 -12.46 -0.61
N ALA A 128 2.34 -11.62 -0.90
CA ALA A 128 0.94 -11.95 -0.69
C ALA A 128 0.43 -13.02 -1.67
N GLY A 129 1.20 -13.32 -2.72
CA GLY A 129 0.90 -14.36 -3.69
C GLY A 129 0.50 -13.82 -5.06
N ALA A 130 0.82 -12.57 -5.40
CA ALA A 130 0.68 -12.05 -6.77
C ALA A 130 1.91 -12.40 -7.61
N ASN A 131 1.80 -13.39 -8.49
CA ASN A 131 2.90 -13.72 -9.40
C ASN A 131 2.90 -12.83 -10.65
N PHE A 132 3.75 -11.81 -10.62
CA PHE A 132 4.11 -11.02 -11.79
C PHE A 132 4.99 -11.86 -12.71
N GLY A 133 4.41 -12.83 -13.40
CA GLY A 133 5.12 -13.62 -14.41
C GLY A 133 5.89 -12.69 -15.33
N ALA A 134 7.14 -13.06 -15.65
CA ALA A 134 7.93 -12.36 -16.65
C ALA A 134 7.16 -12.40 -17.97
N THR A 135 6.39 -11.35 -18.27
CA THR A 135 5.80 -11.17 -19.59
C THR A 135 6.97 -11.08 -20.58
N ASP A 136 7.00 -12.06 -21.49
CA ASP A 136 7.95 -12.23 -22.58
C ASP A 136 8.37 -10.90 -23.22
N LEU A 137 9.68 -10.79 -23.46
CA LEU A 137 10.36 -9.79 -24.28
C LEU A 137 9.76 -9.69 -25.68
#